data_AF-A0AA47ETH5-F1
#
_entry.id   AF-A0AA47ETH5-F1
#
_cell.length_a   1.000
_cell.length_b   1.000
_cell.length_c   1.000
_cell.angle_alpha   90.00
_cell.angle_beta   90.00
_cell.angle_gamma   90.00
#
_symmetry.space_group_name_H-M   'P 1'
#
loop_
_entity.id
_entity.type
_entity.pdbx_description
1 polymer ?
#
loop_
_entity_poly.entity_id
_entity_poly.type
_entity_poly.pdbx_seq_one_letter_code
_entity_poly.pdbx_strand_id
1 'polypeptide(L)' 'MDRSDMQVSDLMVLELQGFHDAYGNGPDFWDAYQRIMTSAAQAGGDVIALANEMASLAQGLGVIKHAQLL' A
#
# COMPACT_ATOMS: atom_id res chain seq x y z
N MET A 1 -20.03 -9.55 -13.50
CA MET A 1 -19.30 -8.46 -12.82
C MET A 1 -17.96 -9.06 -12.45
N ASP A 2 -16.93 -8.73 -13.23
CA ASP A 2 -15.56 -9.13 -12.95
C ASP A 2 -15.17 -8.48 -11.64
N ARG A 3 -15.08 -9.27 -10.56
CA ARG A 3 -14.41 -8.81 -9.34
C ARG A 3 -12.94 -8.87 -9.67
N SER A 4 -12.46 -7.89 -10.43
CA SER A 4 -11.02 -7.73 -10.64
C SER A 4 -10.43 -7.66 -9.23
N ASP A 5 -9.60 -8.65 -8.91
CA ASP A 5 -8.78 -8.65 -7.69
C ASP A 5 -8.26 -7.23 -7.52
N MET A 6 -8.60 -6.60 -6.39
CA MET A 6 -8.25 -5.20 -6.13
C MET A 6 -6.75 -5.12 -5.86
N GLN A 7 -5.97 -5.23 -6.93
CA GLN A 7 -4.53 -5.06 -6.94
C GLN A 7 -4.24 -3.58 -6.66
N VAL A 8 -3.19 -3.30 -5.90
CA VAL A 8 -2.65 -1.95 -5.73
C VAL A 8 -2.37 -1.41 -7.13
N SER A 9 -3.11 -0.37 -7.52
CA SER A 9 -2.94 0.24 -8.83
C SER A 9 -1.55 0.87 -8.95
N ASP A 10 -0.95 0.83 -10.13
CA ASP A 10 0.31 1.53 -10.44
C ASP A 10 0.30 3.00 -10.00
N LEU A 11 -0.87 3.64 -10.01
CA LEU A 11 -1.02 5.03 -9.55
C LEU A 11 -0.80 5.17 -8.03
N MET A 12 -1.29 4.21 -7.23
CA MET A 12 -1.11 4.19 -5.78
C MET A 12 0.35 3.88 -5.42
N VAL A 13 1.00 3.02 -6.20
CA VAL A 13 2.45 2.76 -6.09
C VAL A 13 3.25 4.04 -6.31
N LEU A 14 2.94 4.76 -7.40
CA LEU A 14 3.63 6.00 -7.75
C LEU A 14 3.42 7.09 -6.68
N GLU A 15 2.21 7.17 -6.13
CA GLU A 15 1.89 8.10 -5.04
C GLU A 15 2.69 7.77 -3.78
N LEU A 16 2.72 6.51 -3.35
CA LEU A 16 3.47 6.07 -2.17
C LEU A 16 4.99 6.27 -2.33
N GLN A 17 5.52 6.02 -3.53
CA GLN A 17 6.90 6.32 -3.90
C GLN A 17 7.20 7.81 -3.82
N GLY A 18 6.32 8.66 -4.34
CA GLY A 18 6.48 10.11 -4.25
C GLY A 18 6.54 10.62 -2.81
N PHE A 19 5.72 10.06 -1.92
CA PHE A 19 5.79 10.39 -0.49
C PHE A 19 7.08 9.89 0.16
N HIS A 20 7.55 8.69 -0.19
CA HIS A 20 8.82 8.17 0.31
C HIS A 20 10.02 9.00 -0.16
N ASP A 21 10.05 9.41 -1.42
CA ASP A 21 11.13 10.23 -1.96
C ASP A 21 11.16 11.63 -1.36
N ALA A 22 9.99 12.20 -1.05
CA ALA A 22 9.87 13.54 -0.48
C ALA A 22 10.09 13.59 1.03
N TYR A 23 9.62 12.59 1.78
CA TYR A 23 9.55 12.63 3.24
C TYR A 23 10.23 11.42 3.93
N GLY A 24 10.76 10.48 3.16
CA GLY A 24 11.33 9.22 3.67
C GLY A 24 10.27 8.34 4.33
N ASN A 25 10.68 7.65 5.40
CA ASN A 25 9.80 6.84 6.26
C ASN A 25 9.10 7.71 7.33
N GLY A 26 8.66 8.91 6.96
CA GLY A 26 8.03 9.88 7.87
C GLY A 26 6.54 9.62 8.11
N PRO A 27 5.90 10.37 9.02
CA PRO A 27 4.46 10.28 9.28
C PRO A 27 3.61 10.43 8.02
N ASP A 28 3.99 11.34 7.11
CA ASP A 28 3.28 11.59 5.86
C ASP A 28 3.21 10.36 4.94
N PHE A 29 4.28 9.55 4.92
CA PHE A 29 4.30 8.28 4.18
C PHE A 29 3.28 7.28 4.78
N TRP A 30 3.25 7.16 6.10
CA TRP A 30 2.33 6.26 6.79
C TRP A 30 0.87 6.71 6.70
N ASP A 31 0.62 8.02 6.70
CA ASP A 31 -0.71 8.58 6.48
C ASP A 31 -1.23 8.24 5.07
N ALA A 32 -0.37 8.39 4.04
CA ALA A 32 -0.70 7.98 2.67
C ALA A 32 -0.98 6.47 2.58
N TYR A 33 -0.12 5.66 3.21
CA TYR A 33 -0.30 4.21 3.31
C TYR A 33 -1.66 3.82 3.92
N GLN A 34 -2.02 4.41 5.05
CA GLN A 34 -3.28 4.13 5.75
C GLN A 34 -4.49 4.60 4.95
N ARG A 35 -4.41 5.73 4.26
CA ARG A 35 -5.49 6.24 3.40
C ARG A 35 -5.79 5.27 2.25
N ILE A 36 -4.75 4.74 1.61
CA ILE A 36 -4.88 3.75 0.53
C ILE A 36 -5.54 2.46 1.07
N MET A 37 -5.03 1.93 2.18
CA MET A 37 -5.60 0.76 2.86
C MET A 37 -7.08 0.94 3.23
N THR A 38 -7.43 2.11 3.79
CA THR A 38 -8.81 2.42 4.19
C THR A 38 -9.74 2.51 3.00
N SER A 39 -9.30 3.15 1.91
CA SER A 39 -10.11 3.35 0.70
C SER A 39 -10.41 2.01 0.03
N ALA A 40 -9.43 1.12 -0.04
CA ALA A 40 -9.59 -0.20 -0.64
C ALA A 40 -10.37 -1.19 0.26
N ALA A 41 -10.24 -1.10 1.59
CA ALA A 41 -11.10 -1.84 2.50
C ALA A 41 -12.58 -1.44 2.38
N GLN A 42 -12.86 -0.14 2.18
CA GLN A 42 -14.23 0.36 1.96
C GLN A 42 -14.83 -0.09 0.63
N ALA A 43 -13.99 -0.35 -0.39
CA ALA A 43 -14.44 -0.86 -1.68
C ALA A 43 -14.85 -2.35 -1.64
N GLY A 44 -14.65 -3.05 -0.52
CA GLY A 44 -15.09 -4.43 -0.32
C GLY A 44 -14.21 -5.48 -1.01
N GLY A 45 -12.98 -5.12 -1.38
CA GLY A 45 -11.96 -6.03 -1.91
C GLY A 45 -11.34 -6.93 -0.83
N ASP A 46 -10.50 -7.88 -1.24
CA ASP A 46 -9.74 -8.71 -0.30
C ASP A 46 -8.68 -7.87 0.42
N VAL A 47 -9.01 -7.48 1.65
CA VAL A 47 -8.15 -6.65 2.51
C VAL A 47 -6.83 -7.34 2.85
N ILE A 48 -6.79 -8.68 2.88
CA ILE A 48 -5.57 -9.43 3.19
C ILE A 48 -4.64 -9.41 1.97
N ALA A 49 -5.17 -9.64 0.77
CA ALA A 49 -4.38 -9.53 -0.45
C ALA A 49 -3.78 -8.13 -0.60
N LEU A 50 -4.58 -7.09 -0.38
CA LEU A 50 -4.13 -5.70 -0.40
C LEU A 50 -3.06 -5.41 0.66
N ALA A 51 -3.24 -5.89 1.89
CA ALA A 51 -2.27 -5.70 2.97
C ALA A 51 -0.91 -6.31 2.60
N ASN A 52 -0.92 -7.50 1.98
CA ASN A 52 0.30 -8.17 1.53
C ASN A 52 1.00 -7.44 0.39
N GLU A 53 0.24 -6.87 -0.56
CA GLU A 53 0.79 -6.07 -1.65
C GLU A 53 1.39 -4.76 -1.13
N MET A 54 0.66 -4.03 -0.29
CA MET A 54 1.11 -2.79 0.32
C MET A 54 2.36 -3.00 1.20
N ALA A 55 2.40 -4.10 1.96
CA ALA A 55 3.57 -4.44 2.75
C ALA A 55 4.77 -4.79 1.84
N SER A 56 4.55 -5.52 0.74
CA SER A 56 5.61 -5.82 -0.24
C SER A 56 6.17 -4.55 -0.88
N LEU A 57 5.30 -3.57 -1.16
CA LEU A 57 5.70 -2.22 -1.60
C LEU A 57 6.57 -1.51 -0.57
N ALA A 58 6.13 -1.43 0.68
CA ALA A 58 6.92 -0.81 1.75
C ALA A 58 8.27 -1.50 1.95
N GLN A 59 8.33 -2.84 1.79
CA GLN A 59 9.60 -3.58 1.83
C GLN A 59 10.50 -3.26 0.63
N GLY A 60 9.94 -3.18 -0.58
CA GLY A 60 10.67 -2.80 -1.80
C GLY A 60 11.27 -1.40 -1.74
N LEU A 61 10.62 -0.49 -1.01
CA LEU A 61 11.12 0.86 -0.73
C LEU A 61 12.16 0.92 0.41
N GLY A 62 12.43 -0.20 1.08
CA GLY A 62 13.37 -0.27 2.21
C GLY A 62 12.81 0.31 3.52
N VAL A 63 11.51 0.59 3.56
CA VAL A 63 10.80 1.19 4.70
C VAL A 63 10.62 0.18 5.84
N ILE A 64 10.40 -1.11 5.51
CA ILE A 64 10.26 -2.20 6.46
C ILE A 64 11.14 -3.40 6.09
N LYS A 65 11.61 -4.14 7.11
CA LYS A 65 12.53 -5.27 6.92
C LYS A 65 11.85 -6.56 6.46
N HIS A 66 10.57 -6.76 6.76
CA HIS A 66 9.77 -7.94 6.37
C HIS A 66 8.30 -7.53 6.19
N ALA A 67 7.70 -7.93 5.06
CA ALA A 67 6.35 -7.54 4.65
C ALA A 67 5.23 -8.53 4.99
N GLN A 68 5.54 -9.80 5.24
CA GLN A 68 4.50 -10.84 5.23
C GLN A 68 3.81 -10.97 6.59
N LEU A 69 2.48 -10.80 6.60
CA LEU A 69 1.64 -11.40 7.63
C LEU A 69 1.38 -12.86 7.21
N LEU A 70 1.99 -13.80 7.93
CA LEU A 70 1.71 -15.23 7.85
C LEU A 70 0.26 -15.54 8.26
#